data_AF-A0A1T3BL94-F1
#
_entry.id   AF-A0A1T3BL94-F1
#
_cell.length_a   1.000
_cell.length_b   1.000
_cell.length_c   1.000
_cell.angle_alpha   90.00
_cell.angle_beta   90.00
_cell.angle_gamma   90.00
#
_symmetry.space_group_name_H-M   'P 1'
#
loop_
_entity.id
_entity.type
_entity.pdbx_description
1 polymer ?
#
loop_
_entity_poly.entity_id
_entity_poly.type
_entity_poly.pdbx_seq_one_letter_code
_entity_poly.pdbx_strand_id
1 'polypeptide(L)'
;MVSYEVSIGFVLVTVILVSGSLDLTTIVLEQSRGLGMNLGLPFNSFLDWNWLVLFPMFIIFFISALAETNRPPFDLVEAESELVAGHMVEYSSTPYMLFFLGEYVAIVLMCALTTILFLGGWLPPLDVWWLNWVPGVIWFVLKVCFVFFGFAMVKAFVPRYRYDQLMRLGWKVFLPISLAMVVITAAVLKYTSFA
;
A
#
# COMPACT_ATOMS: atom_id res chain seq x y z
N MET A 1 7.92 10.00 -8.74
CA MET A 1 8.83 9.68 -7.63
C MET A 1 8.58 10.66 -6.49
N VAL A 2 9.45 11.62 -6.15
CA VAL A 2 9.38 12.46 -4.91
C VAL A 2 7.99 13.00 -4.50
N SER A 3 7.13 13.43 -5.44
CA SER A 3 5.79 13.94 -5.06
C SER A 3 4.86 12.92 -4.41
N TYR A 4 5.01 11.63 -4.72
CA TYR A 4 4.17 10.56 -4.14
C TYR A 4 4.74 10.03 -2.83
N GLU A 5 6.05 10.13 -2.65
CA GLU A 5 6.73 9.78 -1.41
C GLU A 5 6.21 10.60 -0.22
N VAL A 6 5.93 11.89 -0.43
CA VAL A 6 5.31 12.75 0.60
C VAL A 6 3.93 12.23 1.01
N SER A 7 3.11 11.78 0.05
CA SER A 7 1.79 11.21 0.33
C SER A 7 1.89 9.87 1.07
N ILE A 8 2.83 9.01 0.67
CA ILE A 8 3.15 7.75 1.36
C ILE A 8 3.60 8.02 2.80
N GLY A 9 4.43 9.04 3.02
CA GLY A 9 4.88 9.46 4.35
C GLY A 9 3.72 9.83 5.27
N PHE A 10 2.77 10.63 4.80
CA PHE A 10 1.58 10.96 5.60
C PHE A 10 0.72 9.72 5.90
N VAL A 11 0.60 8.80 4.95
CA VAL A 11 -0.10 7.54 5.18
C VAL A 11 0.59 6.69 6.26
N LEU A 12 1.92 6.57 6.21
CA LEU A 12 2.68 5.86 7.24
C LEU A 12 2.44 6.48 8.63
N VAL A 13 2.46 7.81 8.73
CA VAL A 13 2.17 8.52 9.99
C VAL A 13 0.79 8.15 10.52
N THR A 14 -0.24 8.05 9.67
CA THR A 14 -1.58 7.62 10.14
C THR A 14 -1.60 6.21 10.70
N VAL A 15 -0.90 5.26 10.06
CA VAL A 15 -0.84 3.87 10.53
C VAL A 15 -0.07 3.77 11.85
N ILE A 16 1.03 4.52 11.97
CA ILE A 16 1.83 4.58 13.20
C ILE A 16 1.01 5.17 14.35
N LEU A 17 0.21 6.22 14.10
CA LEU A 17 -0.66 6.81 15.11
C LEU A 17 -1.69 5.80 15.64
N VAL A 18 -2.24 4.95 14.78
CA VAL A 18 -3.19 3.90 15.18
C VAL A 18 -2.49 2.77 15.95
N SER A 19 -1.30 2.36 15.52
CA SER A 19 -0.57 1.26 16.15
C SER A 19 0.21 1.64 17.42
N GLY A 20 0.51 2.92 17.63
CA GLY A 20 1.32 3.40 18.76
C GLY A 20 2.79 3.00 18.74
N SER A 21 3.27 2.33 17.69
CA SER A 21 4.64 1.82 17.56
C SER A 21 5.17 1.92 16.13
N LEU A 22 6.50 1.97 16.00
CA LEU A 22 7.22 1.96 14.73
C LEU A 22 7.65 0.54 14.30
N ASP A 23 7.58 -0.44 15.19
CA ASP A 23 7.93 -1.81 14.85
C ASP A 23 6.83 -2.46 14.00
N LEU A 24 7.22 -2.97 12.82
CA LEU A 24 6.33 -3.62 11.87
C LEU A 24 5.64 -4.84 12.48
N THR A 25 6.31 -5.54 13.40
CA THR A 25 5.72 -6.70 14.09
C THR A 25 4.57 -6.26 14.99
N THR A 26 4.79 -5.21 15.78
CA THR A 26 3.72 -4.64 16.61
C THR A 26 2.56 -4.10 15.79
N ILE A 27 2.82 -3.47 14.63
CA ILE A 27 1.76 -2.98 13.73
C ILE A 27 0.88 -4.13 13.24
N VAL A 28 1.47 -5.26 12.86
CA VAL A 28 0.71 -6.44 12.42
C VAL A 28 -0.08 -7.04 13.59
N LEU A 29 0.49 -7.10 14.79
CA LEU A 29 -0.20 -7.66 15.95
C LEU A 29 -1.37 -6.79 16.41
N GLU A 30 -1.26 -5.46 16.38
CA GLU A 30 -2.36 -4.56 16.73
C GLU A 30 -3.53 -4.65 15.75
N GLN A 31 -3.29 -5.05 14.50
CA GLN A 31 -4.35 -5.32 13.51
C GLN A 31 -5.23 -6.54 13.84
N SER A 32 -4.90 -7.30 14.89
CA SER A 32 -5.76 -8.37 15.42
C SER A 32 -6.86 -7.86 16.37
N ARG A 33 -6.79 -6.60 16.82
CA ARG A 33 -7.70 -5.98 17.78
C ARG A 33 -8.43 -4.81 17.11
N GLY A 34 -9.57 -5.09 16.48
CA GLY A 34 -10.31 -4.09 15.72
C GLY A 34 -11.83 -4.11 15.92
N LEU A 35 -12.52 -3.61 14.89
CA LEU A 35 -13.98 -3.40 14.87
C LEU A 35 -14.79 -4.71 14.94
N GLY A 36 -14.24 -5.82 14.45
CA GLY A 36 -14.83 -7.17 14.53
C GLY A 36 -14.89 -7.69 15.97
N MET A 37 -13.86 -7.43 16.78
CA MET A 37 -13.88 -7.74 18.21
C MET A 37 -14.92 -6.90 18.98
N ASN A 38 -15.12 -5.64 18.59
CA ASN A 38 -16.17 -4.77 19.16
C ASN A 38 -17.60 -5.14 18.71
N LEU A 39 -17.76 -5.80 17.55
CA LEU A 39 -19.05 -6.30 17.05
C LEU A 39 -19.40 -7.72 17.52
N GLY A 40 -18.55 -8.38 18.33
CA GLY A 40 -18.79 -9.73 18.84
C GLY A 40 -18.52 -10.86 17.83
N LEU A 41 -17.78 -10.58 16.76
CA LEU A 41 -17.27 -11.60 15.84
C LEU A 41 -16.07 -12.33 16.47
N PRO A 42 -15.76 -13.57 16.05
CA PRO A 42 -14.59 -14.31 16.56
C PRO A 42 -13.30 -13.49 16.38
N PHE A 43 -12.33 -13.73 17.28
CA PHE A 43 -11.01 -13.11 17.27
C PHE A 43 -10.44 -13.07 15.85
N ASN A 44 -9.80 -11.96 15.47
CA ASN A 44 -9.06 -11.84 14.20
C ASN A 44 -9.92 -12.02 12.94
N SER A 45 -10.93 -11.16 12.77
CA SER A 45 -11.75 -11.10 11.57
C SER A 45 -11.12 -10.17 10.52
N PHE A 46 -11.36 -10.41 9.23
CA PHE A 46 -10.93 -9.52 8.12
C PHE A 46 -11.37 -8.05 8.29
N LEU A 47 -12.38 -7.83 9.14
CA LEU A 47 -12.97 -6.55 9.54
C LEU A 47 -12.14 -5.80 10.58
N ASP A 48 -11.22 -6.47 11.28
CA ASP A 48 -10.33 -5.87 12.28
C ASP A 48 -9.13 -5.15 11.66
N TRP A 49 -8.83 -5.46 10.41
CA TRP A 49 -7.66 -4.93 9.73
C TRP A 49 -7.78 -3.43 9.40
N ASN A 50 -6.64 -2.76 9.40
CA ASN A 50 -6.53 -1.31 9.18
C ASN A 50 -7.14 -0.83 7.86
N TRP A 51 -7.25 -1.67 6.82
CA TRP A 51 -7.84 -1.27 5.54
C TRP A 51 -9.30 -0.80 5.66
N LEU A 52 -10.06 -1.26 6.66
CA LEU A 52 -11.46 -0.86 6.82
C LEU A 52 -11.58 0.51 7.52
N VAL A 53 -10.86 0.69 8.62
CA VAL A 53 -10.85 1.96 9.37
C VAL A 53 -10.18 3.07 8.54
N LEU A 54 -9.08 2.73 7.86
CA LEU A 54 -8.27 3.65 7.07
C LEU A 54 -8.50 3.46 5.57
N PHE A 55 -9.73 3.14 5.15
CA PHE A 55 -10.03 2.82 3.75
C PHE A 55 -9.58 3.89 2.73
N PRO A 56 -9.80 5.20 2.96
CA PRO A 56 -9.31 6.21 2.02
C PRO A 56 -7.76 6.27 1.97
N MET A 57 -7.09 6.00 3.09
CA MET A 57 -5.63 5.98 3.16
C MET A 57 -5.05 4.74 2.48
N PHE A 58 -5.73 3.60 2.56
CA PHE A 58 -5.37 2.40 1.81
C PHE A 58 -5.39 2.66 0.29
N ILE A 59 -6.43 3.32 -0.22
CA ILE A 59 -6.51 3.69 -1.64
C ILE A 59 -5.39 4.65 -2.03
N ILE A 60 -5.13 5.68 -1.22
CA ILE A 60 -4.04 6.63 -1.49
C ILE A 60 -2.69 5.93 -1.48
N PHE A 61 -2.44 5.02 -0.52
CA PHE A 61 -1.21 4.24 -0.46
C PHE A 61 -1.04 3.38 -1.71
N PHE A 62 -2.09 2.65 -2.11
CA PHE A 62 -2.06 1.77 -3.27
C PHE A 62 -1.78 2.53 -4.56
N ILE A 63 -2.46 3.67 -4.79
CA ILE A 63 -2.23 4.49 -5.98
C ILE A 63 -0.86 5.17 -5.94
N SER A 64 -0.41 5.63 -4.77
CA SER A 64 0.90 6.25 -4.63
C SER A 64 2.05 5.25 -4.82
N ALA A 65 1.88 4.02 -4.34
CA ALA A 65 2.81 2.91 -4.58
C ALA A 65 2.91 2.56 -6.07
N LEU A 66 1.78 2.52 -6.78
CA LEU A 66 1.78 2.36 -8.25
C LEU A 66 2.53 3.50 -8.94
N ALA A 67 2.30 4.75 -8.53
CA ALA A 67 2.97 5.91 -9.10
C ALA A 67 4.48 5.94 -8.80
N GLU A 68 4.91 5.45 -7.64
CA GLU A 68 6.33 5.41 -7.26
C GLU A 68 7.11 4.35 -8.05
N THR A 69 6.47 3.22 -8.37
CA THR A 69 7.07 2.14 -9.18
C THR A 69 7.10 2.45 -10.68
N ASN A 70 6.59 3.61 -11.10
CA ASN A 70 6.57 4.12 -12.49
C ASN A 70 6.05 3.10 -13.52
N ARG A 71 5.10 2.25 -13.14
CA ARG A 71 4.48 1.30 -14.06
C ARG A 71 3.18 1.84 -14.67
N PRO A 72 2.78 1.33 -15.85
CA PRO A 72 1.56 1.80 -16.51
C PRO A 72 0.37 1.59 -15.55
N PRO A 73 -0.44 2.61 -15.28
CA PRO A 73 -0.73 3.82 -16.07
C PRO A 73 0.15 5.06 -15.81
N PHE A 74 1.12 5.01 -14.91
CA PHE A 74 1.97 6.14 -14.47
C PHE A 74 3.41 6.06 -14.99
N ASP A 75 3.58 5.47 -16.17
CA ASP A 75 4.86 5.20 -16.79
C ASP A 75 5.26 6.29 -17.79
N LEU A 76 5.73 7.43 -17.27
CA LEU A 76 6.08 8.61 -18.07
C LEU A 76 7.57 8.68 -18.45
N VAL A 77 8.42 7.93 -17.73
CA VAL A 77 9.88 7.93 -17.95
C VAL A 77 10.29 6.83 -18.93
N GLU A 78 9.53 5.74 -19.02
CA GLU A 78 9.79 4.61 -19.94
C GLU A 78 8.85 4.63 -21.15
N ALA A 79 7.96 5.62 -21.26
CA ALA A 79 6.88 5.67 -22.25
C ALA A 79 7.39 5.42 -23.69
N GLU A 80 7.20 4.19 -24.18
CA GLU A 80 7.58 3.75 -25.54
C GLU A 80 6.96 4.62 -26.65
N SER A 81 5.80 5.23 -26.36
CA SER A 81 5.03 6.02 -27.31
C SER A 81 5.54 7.46 -27.49
N GLU A 82 6.28 7.99 -26.51
CA GLU A 82 6.78 9.37 -26.52
C GLU A 82 8.31 9.43 -26.52
N LEU A 83 8.99 8.47 -25.90
CA LEU A 83 10.43 8.48 -25.66
C LEU A 83 11.17 7.22 -26.15
N VAL A 84 10.51 6.30 -26.88
CA VAL A 84 11.15 5.10 -27.46
C VAL A 84 11.99 4.33 -26.41
N ALA A 85 11.41 4.04 -25.24
CA ALA A 85 12.06 3.39 -24.08
C ALA A 85 13.01 4.28 -23.24
N GLY A 86 13.03 5.59 -23.48
CA GLY A 86 13.63 6.59 -22.59
C GLY A 86 15.12 6.34 -22.35
N HIS A 87 15.53 6.29 -21.08
CA HIS A 87 16.92 6.11 -20.68
C HIS A 87 17.43 4.67 -20.91
N MET A 88 16.56 3.69 -21.15
CA MET A 88 16.96 2.29 -21.30
C MET A 88 17.65 1.98 -22.63
N VAL A 89 17.51 2.87 -23.63
CA VAL A 89 18.11 2.72 -24.96
C VAL A 89 19.63 2.86 -24.95
N GLU A 90 20.18 3.59 -23.97
CA GLU A 90 21.61 3.88 -23.87
C GLU A 90 22.41 2.76 -23.18
N TYR A 91 21.72 1.78 -22.58
CA TYR A 91 22.34 0.74 -21.77
C TYR A 91 22.50 -0.58 -22.53
N SER A 92 23.62 -1.26 -22.29
CA SER A 92 23.85 -2.63 -22.77
C SER A 92 22.99 -3.65 -21.99
N SER A 93 22.94 -4.90 -22.46
CA SER A 93 22.04 -5.94 -21.94
C SER A 93 22.11 -6.16 -20.42
N THR A 94 23.30 -6.11 -19.82
CA THR A 94 23.48 -6.34 -18.37
C THR A 94 22.91 -5.20 -17.50
N PRO A 95 23.28 -3.92 -17.70
CA PRO A 95 22.65 -2.82 -16.96
C PRO A 95 21.14 -2.71 -17.23
N TYR A 96 20.69 -2.97 -18.46
CA TYR A 96 19.27 -3.07 -18.80
C TYR A 96 18.54 -4.07 -17.89
N MET A 97 19.06 -5.30 -17.78
CA MET A 97 18.48 -6.33 -16.90
C MET A 97 18.41 -5.89 -15.43
N LEU A 98 19.43 -5.20 -14.92
CA LEU A 98 19.49 -4.75 -13.53
C LEU A 98 18.43 -3.68 -13.24
N PHE A 99 18.16 -2.76 -14.16
CA PHE A 99 17.10 -1.77 -14.01
C PHE A 99 15.72 -2.43 -13.95
N PHE A 100 15.41 -3.36 -14.85
CA PHE A 100 14.14 -4.12 -14.79
C PHE A 100 14.00 -4.91 -13.49
N LEU A 101 15.06 -5.61 -13.07
CA LEU A 101 15.02 -6.38 -11.83
C LEU A 101 14.78 -5.46 -10.62
N GLY A 102 15.44 -4.29 -10.58
CA GLY A 102 15.26 -3.31 -9.52
C GLY A 102 13.83 -2.80 -9.42
N GLU A 103 13.19 -2.50 -10.55
CA GLU A 103 11.78 -2.10 -10.58
C GLU A 103 10.86 -3.22 -10.08
N TYR A 104 11.08 -4.48 -10.48
CA TYR A 104 10.28 -5.60 -9.98
C TYR A 104 10.46 -5.81 -8.48
N VAL A 105 11.68 -5.65 -7.96
CA VAL A 105 11.94 -5.70 -6.52
C VAL A 105 11.21 -4.57 -5.80
N ALA A 106 11.20 -3.36 -6.37
CA ALA A 106 10.45 -2.22 -5.80
C ALA A 106 8.93 -2.48 -5.79
N ILE A 107 8.38 -3.10 -6.83
CA ILE A 107 6.96 -3.48 -6.87
C ILE A 107 6.62 -4.48 -5.78
N VAL A 108 7.42 -5.54 -5.63
CA VAL A 108 7.21 -6.56 -4.59
C VAL A 108 7.34 -5.96 -3.21
N LEU A 109 8.31 -5.05 -3.01
CA LEU A 109 8.49 -4.32 -1.74
C LEU A 109 7.26 -3.47 -1.41
N MET A 110 6.72 -2.72 -2.37
CA MET A 110 5.51 -1.92 -2.15
C MET A 110 4.28 -2.77 -1.88
N CYS A 111 4.16 -3.93 -2.54
CA CYS A 111 3.11 -4.91 -2.24
C CYS A 111 3.24 -5.46 -0.82
N ALA A 112 4.46 -5.82 -0.40
CA ALA A 112 4.75 -6.29 0.95
C ALA A 112 4.46 -5.23 2.02
N LEU A 113 4.79 -3.96 1.79
CA LEU A 113 4.44 -2.88 2.71
C LEU A 113 2.92 -2.69 2.79
N THR A 114 2.22 -2.75 1.65
CA THR A 114 0.75 -2.67 1.64
C THR A 114 0.11 -3.76 2.49
N THR A 115 0.62 -5.00 2.41
CA THR A 115 0.07 -6.13 3.18
C THR A 115 0.33 -6.01 4.68
N ILE A 116 1.52 -5.53 5.07
CA ILE A 116 1.89 -5.32 6.48
C ILE A 116 1.08 -4.18 7.10
N LEU A 117 0.93 -3.06 6.39
CA LEU A 117 0.34 -1.84 6.97
C LEU A 117 -1.19 -1.85 7.01
N PHE A 118 -1.84 -2.59 6.10
CA PHE A 118 -3.29 -2.55 5.93
C PHE A 118 -4.01 -3.89 6.00
N LEU A 119 -3.37 -4.99 5.59
CA LEU A 119 -4.04 -6.28 5.37
C LEU A 119 -3.65 -7.35 6.41
N GLY A 120 -3.16 -6.98 7.59
CA GLY A 120 -2.91 -7.96 8.65
C GLY A 120 -1.64 -8.78 8.48
N GLY A 121 -0.72 -8.45 7.56
CA GLY A 121 0.55 -9.18 7.37
C GLY A 121 0.37 -10.71 7.29
N TRP A 122 0.93 -11.44 8.26
CA TRP A 122 0.84 -12.90 8.37
C TRP A 122 -0.38 -13.43 9.14
N LEU A 123 -1.26 -12.56 9.64
CA LEU A 123 -2.45 -12.98 10.38
C LEU A 123 -3.46 -13.67 9.44
N PRO A 124 -4.08 -14.78 9.87
CA PRO A 124 -5.17 -15.40 9.13
C PRO A 124 -6.39 -14.44 9.07
N PRO A 125 -7.19 -14.47 8.00
CA PRO A 125 -8.38 -13.61 7.86
C PRO A 125 -9.54 -13.96 8.79
N LEU A 126 -9.55 -15.18 9.34
CA LEU A 126 -10.51 -15.65 10.33
C LEU A 126 -9.82 -16.65 11.27
N ASP A 127 -10.06 -16.54 12.56
CA ASP A 127 -9.60 -17.50 13.57
C ASP A 127 -10.45 -18.79 13.54
N VAL A 128 -10.21 -19.61 12.52
CA VAL A 128 -10.82 -20.93 12.40
C VAL A 128 -9.75 -22.00 12.50
N TRP A 129 -10.05 -23.10 13.19
CA TRP A 129 -9.06 -24.14 13.51
C TRP A 129 -8.32 -24.70 12.29
N TRP A 130 -8.98 -24.79 11.13
CA TRP A 130 -8.35 -25.25 9.88
C TRP A 130 -7.49 -24.17 9.20
N LEU A 131 -7.80 -22.88 9.38
CA LEU A 131 -7.02 -21.75 8.85
C LEU A 131 -5.73 -21.52 9.65
N ASN A 132 -5.79 -21.74 10.97
CA ASN A 132 -4.64 -21.59 11.87
C ASN A 132 -3.58 -22.68 11.70
N TRP A 133 -3.95 -23.81 11.10
CA TRP A 133 -2.99 -24.87 10.81
C TRP A 133 -2.03 -24.50 9.67
N VAL A 134 -2.42 -23.52 8.83
CA VAL A 134 -1.60 -23.00 7.75
C VAL A 134 -0.55 -22.03 8.31
N PRO A 135 0.76 -22.24 8.04
CA PRO A 135 1.81 -21.31 8.44
C PRO A 135 1.53 -19.86 8.01
N GLY A 136 1.75 -18.90 8.91
CA GLY A 136 1.54 -17.46 8.65
C GLY A 136 2.28 -16.91 7.43
N VAL A 137 3.41 -17.53 7.05
CA VAL A 137 4.17 -17.18 5.85
C VAL A 137 3.33 -17.36 4.57
N ILE A 138 2.50 -18.41 4.51
CA ILE A 138 1.66 -18.68 3.35
C ILE A 138 0.59 -17.58 3.20
N TRP A 139 0.01 -17.13 4.32
CA TRP A 139 -0.95 -16.01 4.33
C TRP A 139 -0.31 -14.72 3.84
N PHE A 140 0.91 -14.43 4.30
CA PHE A 140 1.65 -13.27 3.84
C PHE A 140 1.89 -13.31 2.33
N VAL A 141 2.43 -14.42 1.80
CA VAL A 141 2.69 -14.58 0.37
C VAL A 141 1.41 -14.47 -0.45
N LEU A 142 0.32 -15.11 0.00
CA LEU A 142 -0.96 -15.08 -0.70
C LEU A 142 -1.50 -13.64 -0.79
N LYS A 143 -1.44 -12.86 0.30
CA LYS A 143 -1.85 -11.45 0.31
C LYS A 143 -0.95 -10.60 -0.60
N VAL A 144 0.36 -10.85 -0.60
CA VAL A 144 1.28 -10.14 -1.51
C VAL A 144 0.93 -10.44 -2.97
N CYS A 145 0.67 -11.70 -3.31
CA CYS A 145 0.20 -12.11 -4.63
C CYS A 145 -1.13 -11.45 -4.99
N PHE A 146 -2.05 -11.28 -4.04
CA PHE A 146 -3.32 -10.60 -4.25
C PHE A 146 -3.12 -9.11 -4.56
N VAL A 147 -2.27 -8.40 -3.81
CA VAL A 147 -1.95 -6.98 -4.09
C VAL A 147 -1.23 -6.84 -5.43
N PHE A 148 -0.30 -7.75 -5.73
CA PHE A 148 0.39 -7.80 -7.02
C PHE A 148 -0.58 -8.04 -8.19
N PHE A 149 -1.54 -8.95 -8.01
CA PHE A 149 -2.62 -9.14 -8.98
C PHE A 149 -3.45 -7.86 -9.16
N GLY A 150 -3.72 -7.13 -8.08
CA GLY A 150 -4.33 -5.80 -8.13
C GLY A 150 -3.52 -4.80 -8.98
N PHE A 151 -2.20 -4.76 -8.82
CA PHE A 151 -1.32 -3.92 -9.63
C PHE A 151 -1.40 -4.28 -11.12
N ALA A 152 -1.34 -5.57 -11.44
CA ALA A 152 -1.48 -6.07 -12.80
C ALA A 152 -2.87 -5.77 -13.40
N MET A 153 -3.91 -5.82 -12.57
CA MET A 153 -5.28 -5.50 -12.97
C MET A 153 -5.42 -4.02 -13.32
N VAL A 154 -4.91 -3.11 -12.49
CA VAL A 154 -4.95 -1.66 -12.76
C VAL A 154 -4.23 -1.32 -14.07
N LYS A 155 -3.10 -1.98 -14.34
CA LYS A 155 -2.39 -1.85 -15.62
C LYS A 155 -3.28 -2.19 -16.82
N ALA A 156 -4.17 -3.16 -16.70
CA ALA A 156 -5.06 -3.59 -17.79
C ALA A 156 -6.28 -2.68 -17.96
N PHE A 157 -6.85 -2.14 -16.88
CA PHE A 157 -8.09 -1.38 -16.92
C PHE A 157 -7.92 0.12 -17.10
N VAL A 158 -6.83 0.71 -16.59
CA VAL A 158 -6.70 2.16 -16.50
C VAL A 158 -5.90 2.72 -17.68
N PRO A 159 -6.47 3.67 -18.45
CA PRO A 159 -5.72 4.36 -19.49
C PRO A 159 -4.52 5.13 -18.93
N ARG A 160 -3.50 5.34 -19.76
CA ARG A 160 -2.31 6.11 -19.36
C ARG A 160 -2.68 7.54 -18.99
N TYR A 161 -2.12 8.04 -17.88
CA TYR A 161 -2.29 9.41 -17.44
C TYR A 161 -1.18 10.32 -17.98
N ARG A 162 -1.55 11.54 -18.36
CA ARG A 162 -0.57 12.59 -18.69
C ARG A 162 0.13 13.10 -17.42
N TYR A 163 1.41 13.50 -17.54
CA TYR A 163 2.21 14.06 -16.44
C TYR A 163 1.48 15.18 -15.67
N ASP A 164 0.86 16.12 -16.39
CA ASP A 164 0.15 17.26 -15.78
C ASP A 164 -1.04 16.82 -14.92
N GLN A 165 -1.73 15.74 -15.30
CA GLN A 165 -2.86 15.19 -14.57
C GLN A 165 -2.39 14.41 -13.34
N LEU A 166 -1.31 13.65 -13.52
CA LEU A 166 -0.65 12.90 -12.45
C LEU A 166 -0.15 13.85 -11.35
N MET A 167 0.55 14.93 -11.72
CA MET A 167 1.02 15.91 -10.73
C MET A 167 -0.13 16.62 -10.03
N ARG A 168 -1.21 16.93 -10.77
CA ARG A 168 -2.41 17.52 -10.18
C ARG A 168 -3.10 16.59 -9.19
N LEU A 169 -3.15 15.29 -9.47
CA LEU A 169 -3.74 14.30 -8.58
C LEU A 169 -2.96 14.21 -7.26
N GLY A 170 -1.62 14.05 -7.34
CA GLY A 170 -0.78 14.00 -6.14
C GLY A 170 -0.91 15.26 -5.27
N TRP A 171 -0.79 16.43 -5.88
CA TRP A 171 -0.74 17.69 -5.13
C TRP A 171 -2.10 18.24 -4.71
N LYS A 172 -3.15 18.13 -5.54
CA LYS A 172 -4.47 18.70 -5.25
C LYS A 172 -5.42 17.73 -4.58
N VAL A 173 -5.19 16.42 -4.69
CA VAL A 173 -6.11 15.39 -4.16
C VAL A 173 -5.43 14.61 -3.03
N PHE A 174 -4.29 13.97 -3.29
CA PHE A 174 -3.69 13.08 -2.29
C PHE A 174 -3.10 13.83 -1.09
N LEU A 175 -2.40 14.93 -1.31
CA LEU A 175 -1.79 15.69 -0.21
C LEU A 175 -2.84 16.29 0.75
N PRO A 176 -3.89 16.98 0.29
CA PRO A 176 -4.91 17.51 1.20
C PRO A 176 -5.69 16.42 1.94
N ILE A 177 -6.04 15.32 1.26
CA ILE A 177 -6.81 14.22 1.87
C ILE A 177 -5.95 13.48 2.90
N SER A 178 -4.70 13.14 2.57
CA SER A 178 -3.82 12.44 3.51
C SER A 178 -3.54 13.28 4.76
N LEU A 179 -3.31 14.58 4.60
CA LEU A 179 -3.11 15.50 5.73
C LEU A 179 -4.39 15.66 6.58
N ALA A 180 -5.55 15.81 5.94
CA ALA A 180 -6.82 15.86 6.66
C ALA A 180 -7.06 14.57 7.46
N MET A 181 -6.75 13.41 6.90
CA MET A 181 -6.88 12.14 7.59
C MET A 181 -5.93 11.98 8.76
N VAL A 182 -4.68 12.47 8.68
CA VAL A 182 -3.77 12.50 9.84
C VAL A 182 -4.41 13.27 11.01
N VAL A 183 -4.96 14.46 10.72
CA VAL A 183 -5.59 15.29 11.76
C VAL A 183 -6.84 14.62 12.32
N ILE A 184 -7.69 14.03 11.47
CA ILE A 184 -8.90 13.32 11.88
C ILE A 184 -8.55 12.12 12.76
N THR A 185 -7.62 11.27 12.34
CA THR A 185 -7.21 10.09 13.10
C THR A 185 -6.61 10.49 14.45
N ALA A 186 -5.75 11.52 14.47
CA ALA A 186 -5.19 12.03 15.72
C ALA A 186 -6.27 12.61 16.66
N ALA A 187 -7.26 13.34 16.12
CA ALA A 187 -8.35 13.88 16.90
C ALA A 187 -9.23 12.76 17.49
N VAL A 188 -9.60 11.77 16.67
CA VAL A 188 -10.41 10.63 17.11
C VAL A 188 -9.69 9.90 18.25
N LEU A 189 -8.43 9.50 18.07
CA LEU A 189 -7.66 8.80 19.10
C LEU A 189 -7.60 9.59 20.42
N LYS A 190 -7.42 10.91 20.35
CA LYS A 190 -7.42 11.77 21.53
C LYS A 190 -8.78 11.81 22.24
N TYR A 191 -9.87 11.84 21.50
CA TYR A 191 -11.23 11.89 22.06
C TYR A 191 -11.71 10.53 22.57
N THR A 192 -11.29 9.43 21.93
CA THR A 192 -11.75 8.09 22.28
C THR A 192 -10.90 7.40 23.34
N SER A 193 -9.80 8.01 23.80
CA SER A 193 -8.88 7.44 24.80
C SER A 193 -8.56 5.96 24.57
N PHE A 194 -8.42 5.55 23.31
CA PHE A 194 -7.86 4.24 22.98
C PHE A 194 -6.33 4.40 23.02
N ALA A 195 -5.78 4.15 24.20
CA ALA A 195 -4.37 3.91 24.46
C ALA A 195 -4.26 2.60 25.24
#